data_AF-A0A1B1RX41-F1
#
_entry.id   AF-A0A1B1RX41-F1
#
_cell.length_a   1.000
_cell.length_b   1.000
_cell.length_c   1.000
_cell.angle_alpha   90.00
_cell.angle_beta   90.00
_cell.angle_gamma   90.00
#
_symmetry.space_group_name_H-M   'P 1'
#
loop_
_entity.id
_entity.type
_entity.pdbx_description
1 polymer ?
#
loop_
_entity_poly.entity_id
_entity_poly.type
_entity_poly.pdbx_seq_one_letter_code
_entity_poly.pdbx_strand_id
1 'polypeptide(L)'
;MIRTNEFTSTAEKVSNFLNGELERHEDFWRLEKKRAVKWQHNATSYINLSLDLYVSFSSLRDKEKAVNMAEVFLMPEEMPLFTKALIDHVIPFPTIYSQQLSKKRGMYCVRLTAQELPEEFAERLSAALDLLV
;
A
#
# COMPACT_ATOMS: atom_id res chain seq x y z
N MET A 1 -20.76 -9.25 -23.03
CA MET A 1 -19.31 -9.52 -22.93
C MET A 1 -18.61 -8.16 -22.75
N ILE A 2 -18.61 -7.60 -21.53
CA ILE A 2 -18.13 -6.20 -21.25
C ILE A 2 -17.20 -6.13 -20.00
N ARG A 3 -17.16 -7.17 -19.17
CA ARG A 3 -16.48 -7.13 -17.85
C ARG A 3 -14.95 -7.20 -17.88
N THR A 4 -14.30 -7.40 -19.02
CA THR A 4 -12.83 -7.57 -19.05
C THR A 4 -12.08 -6.24 -19.11
N ASN A 5 -12.68 -5.16 -19.64
CA ASN A 5 -11.96 -3.89 -19.87
C ASN A 5 -11.87 -2.99 -18.64
N GLU A 6 -12.91 -2.93 -17.81
CA GLU A 6 -12.92 -2.05 -16.62
C GLU A 6 -11.87 -2.51 -15.59
N PHE A 7 -11.74 -3.82 -15.38
CA PHE A 7 -10.78 -4.40 -14.44
C PHE A 7 -9.32 -4.19 -14.84
N THR A 8 -9.01 -4.27 -16.14
CA THR A 8 -7.67 -3.97 -16.63
C THR A 8 -7.34 -2.49 -16.41
N SER A 9 -8.32 -1.60 -16.61
CA SER A 9 -8.13 -0.16 -16.39
C SER A 9 -7.88 0.19 -14.91
N THR A 10 -8.56 -0.48 -13.97
CA THR A 10 -8.33 -0.29 -12.53
C THR A 10 -6.96 -0.82 -12.12
N ALA A 11 -6.56 -1.98 -12.62
CA ALA A 11 -5.21 -2.52 -12.39
C ALA A 11 -4.14 -1.54 -12.91
N GLU A 12 -4.26 -1.05 -14.14
CA GLU A 12 -3.33 -0.07 -14.70
C GLU A 12 -3.21 1.20 -13.83
N LYS A 13 -4.33 1.74 -13.35
CA LYS A 13 -4.32 2.90 -12.44
C LYS A 13 -3.60 2.61 -11.13
N VAL A 14 -3.88 1.47 -10.49
CA VAL A 14 -3.22 1.07 -9.24
C VAL A 14 -1.71 0.89 -9.45
N SER A 15 -1.30 0.27 -10.55
CA SER A 15 0.12 0.12 -10.92
C SER A 15 0.77 1.48 -11.13
N ASN A 16 0.10 2.42 -11.81
CA ASN A 16 0.60 3.78 -12.02
C ASN A 16 0.78 4.54 -10.71
N PHE A 17 -0.19 4.47 -9.78
CA PHE A 17 -0.07 5.11 -8.48
C PHE A 17 1.08 4.57 -7.65
N LEU A 18 1.24 3.24 -7.62
CA LEU A 18 2.24 2.61 -6.74
C LEU A 18 3.60 2.37 -7.42
N ASN A 19 3.68 2.65 -8.73
CA ASN A 19 4.85 2.42 -9.59
C ASN A 19 5.46 1.02 -9.34
N GLY A 20 4.69 -0.01 -9.64
CA GLY A 20 5.04 -1.42 -9.45
C GLY A 20 4.26 -2.37 -10.36
N GLU A 21 4.77 -3.59 -10.53
CA GLU A 21 4.17 -4.59 -11.41
C GLU A 21 2.99 -5.30 -10.73
N LEU A 22 1.90 -5.51 -11.47
CA LEU A 22 0.70 -6.19 -11.00
C LEU A 22 0.62 -7.61 -11.55
N GLU A 23 0.50 -8.57 -10.64
CA GLU A 23 0.24 -9.96 -10.94
C GLU A 23 -1.26 -10.27 -10.77
N ARG A 24 -1.85 -10.96 -11.75
CA ARG A 24 -3.23 -11.43 -11.67
C ARG A 24 -3.27 -12.85 -11.10
N HIS A 25 -3.99 -13.02 -10.01
CA HIS A 25 -4.40 -14.33 -9.50
C HIS A 25 -5.88 -14.59 -9.78
N GLU A 26 -6.35 -15.81 -9.52
CA GLU A 26 -7.71 -16.26 -9.87
C GLU A 26 -8.82 -15.32 -9.35
N ASP A 27 -8.66 -14.82 -8.12
CA ASP A 27 -9.68 -14.01 -7.43
C ASP A 27 -9.25 -12.58 -7.07
N PHE A 28 -7.96 -12.24 -7.22
CA PHE A 28 -7.41 -10.95 -6.81
C PHE A 28 -6.19 -10.53 -7.63
N TRP A 29 -5.89 -9.24 -7.56
CA TRP A 29 -4.65 -8.65 -8.08
C TRP A 29 -3.67 -8.45 -6.95
N ARG A 30 -2.38 -8.62 -7.22
CA ARG A 30 -1.29 -8.41 -6.26
C ARG A 30 -0.19 -7.57 -6.88
N LEU A 31 0.29 -6.59 -6.13
CA LEU A 31 1.50 -5.84 -6.43
C LEU A 31 2.48 -6.06 -5.29
N GLU A 32 3.71 -6.43 -5.65
CA GLU A 32 4.84 -6.46 -4.72
C GLU A 32 5.86 -5.43 -5.19
N LYS A 33 6.28 -4.55 -4.28
CA LYS A 33 7.31 -3.56 -4.55
C LYS A 33 8.34 -3.56 -3.45
N LYS A 34 9.60 -3.47 -3.83
CA LYS A 34 10.73 -3.35 -2.91
C LYS A 34 11.26 -1.94 -2.91
N ARG A 35 11.40 -1.35 -1.74
CA ARG A 35 12.04 -0.04 -1.55
C ARG A 35 13.39 -0.22 -0.88
N ALA A 36 14.44 0.31 -1.51
CA ALA A 36 15.75 0.39 -0.89
C ALA A 36 15.79 1.57 0.09
N VAL A 37 16.12 1.30 1.36
CA VAL A 37 16.21 2.30 2.43
C VAL A 37 17.62 2.30 3.00
N LYS A 38 18.21 3.48 3.13
CA LYS A 38 19.47 3.67 3.84
C LYS A 38 19.16 3.99 5.29
N TRP A 39 19.36 3.01 6.16
CA TRP A 39 19.17 3.21 7.59
C TRP A 39 20.49 3.43 8.31
N GLN A 40 20.58 4.52 9.07
CA GLN A 40 21.71 4.76 9.96
C GLN A 40 21.55 3.92 11.23
N HIS A 41 22.31 2.83 11.33
CA HIS A 41 22.25 1.95 12.48
C HIS A 41 23.03 2.52 13.69
N ASN A 42 24.10 3.27 13.43
CA ASN A 42 24.85 4.02 14.44
C ASN A 42 25.56 5.25 13.81
N ALA A 43 26.29 6.01 14.62
CA ALA A 43 26.98 7.22 14.17
C ALA A 43 27.97 7.02 13.00
N THR A 44 28.39 5.78 12.70
CA THR A 44 29.43 5.49 11.72
C THR A 44 29.03 4.50 10.62
N SER A 45 27.84 3.88 10.67
CA SER A 45 27.42 2.90 9.67
C SER A 45 25.98 3.08 9.18
N TYR A 46 25.84 2.86 7.87
CA TYR A 46 24.56 2.80 7.17
C TYR A 46 24.33 1.37 6.67
N ILE A 47 23.12 0.88 6.82
CA ILE A 47 22.66 -0.41 6.30
C ILE A 47 21.69 -0.11 5.16
N ASN A 48 21.92 -0.70 3.99
CA ASN A 48 20.92 -0.73 2.93
C ASN A 48 19.91 -1.85 3.22
N LEU A 49 18.66 -1.49 3.46
CA LEU A 49 17.56 -2.41 3.66
C LEU A 49 16.66 -2.42 2.43
N SER A 50 16.03 -3.56 2.13
CA SER A 50 14.94 -3.63 1.17
C SER A 50 13.65 -3.85 1.97
N LEU A 51 12.72 -2.90 1.88
CA LEU A 51 11.41 -2.97 2.54
C LEU A 51 10.37 -3.36 1.51
N ASP A 52 9.58 -4.37 1.85
CA ASP A 52 8.55 -4.90 0.97
C ASP A 52 7.24 -4.10 1.16
N LEU A 53 6.56 -3.86 0.04
CA LEU A 53 5.20 -3.35 -0.03
C LEU A 53 4.37 -4.41 -0.75
N TYR A 54 3.40 -4.97 -0.05
CA TYR A 54 2.42 -5.86 -0.66
C TYR A 54 1.10 -5.12 -0.75
N VAL A 55 0.48 -5.10 -1.93
CA VAL A 55 -0.88 -4.59 -2.12
C VAL A 55 -1.70 -5.65 -2.82
N SER A 56 -2.91 -5.90 -2.35
CA SER A 56 -3.84 -6.78 -3.05
C SER A 56 -5.28 -6.28 -3.00
N PHE A 57 -6.02 -6.52 -4.07
CA PHE A 57 -7.44 -6.18 -4.15
C PHE A 57 -8.23 -7.24 -4.91
N SER A 58 -9.43 -7.56 -4.42
CA SER A 58 -10.30 -8.59 -5.01
C SER A 58 -11.45 -8.01 -5.84
N SER A 59 -11.90 -8.78 -6.83
CA SER A 59 -13.05 -8.45 -7.67
C SER A 59 -14.34 -8.77 -6.93
N LEU A 60 -15.10 -7.76 -6.48
CA LEU A 60 -16.45 -7.97 -5.97
C LEU A 60 -17.46 -8.06 -7.12
N ARG A 61 -18.28 -9.12 -7.08
CA ARG A 61 -19.25 -9.50 -8.12
C ARG A 61 -20.47 -8.57 -8.20
N ASP A 62 -20.67 -7.74 -7.19
CA ASP A 62 -21.74 -6.74 -7.15
C ASP A 62 -21.15 -5.41 -6.66
N LYS A 63 -21.45 -4.36 -7.42
CA LYS A 63 -21.16 -2.93 -7.17
C LYS A 63 -21.19 -2.67 -5.66
N GLU A 64 -20.12 -2.26 -4.97
CA GLU A 64 -19.58 -0.90 -5.10
C GLU A 64 -18.16 -0.70 -4.56
N LYS A 65 -17.49 -1.66 -3.91
CA LYS A 65 -16.16 -1.44 -3.27
C LYS A 65 -15.35 -2.73 -3.19
N ALA A 66 -14.05 -2.72 -3.45
CA ALA A 66 -13.15 -3.87 -3.33
C ALA A 66 -12.60 -4.01 -1.91
N VAL A 67 -12.17 -5.21 -1.51
CA VAL A 67 -11.37 -5.37 -0.27
C VAL A 67 -9.91 -5.17 -0.64
N ASN A 68 -9.37 -4.01 -0.26
CA ASN A 68 -7.99 -3.62 -0.49
C ASN A 68 -7.16 -3.91 0.74
N MET A 69 -5.98 -4.49 0.55
CA MET A 69 -5.05 -4.82 1.61
C MET A 69 -3.66 -4.28 1.27
N ALA A 70 -2.96 -3.76 2.27
CA ALA A 70 -1.55 -3.43 2.15
C ALA A 70 -0.74 -3.90 3.37
N GLU A 71 0.47 -4.39 3.14
CA GLU A 71 1.49 -4.59 4.17
C GLU A 71 2.69 -3.70 3.85
N VAL A 72 3.02 -2.76 4.74
CA VAL A 72 4.07 -1.76 4.57
C VAL A 72 5.08 -1.90 5.70
N PHE A 73 6.34 -2.11 5.35
CA PHE A 73 7.44 -2.04 6.30
C PHE A 73 8.01 -0.63 6.36
N LEU A 74 8.14 -0.10 7.58
CA LEU A 74 8.56 1.28 7.86
C LEU A 74 9.65 1.31 8.92
N MET A 75 10.57 2.25 8.75
CA MET A 75 11.51 2.61 9.80
C MET A 75 10.80 3.37 10.93
N PRO A 76 11.34 3.38 12.15
CA PRO A 76 10.75 4.13 13.26
C PRO A 76 10.52 5.61 12.97
N GLU A 77 11.42 6.24 12.22
CA GLU A 77 11.38 7.66 11.85
C GLU A 77 10.30 7.94 10.78
N GLU A 78 9.97 6.94 9.97
CA GLU A 78 8.98 7.03 8.89
C GLU A 78 7.54 6.86 9.39
N MET A 79 7.36 6.08 10.46
CA MET A 79 6.04 5.77 11.02
C MET A 79 5.14 7.00 11.29
N PRO A 80 5.62 8.08 11.94
CA PRO A 80 4.78 9.27 12.16
C PRO A 80 4.46 10.01 10.85
N LEU A 81 5.40 10.08 9.91
CA LEU A 81 5.19 10.73 8.61
C LEU A 81 4.12 9.98 7.80
N PHE A 82 4.29 8.66 7.69
CA PHE A 82 3.37 7.78 6.97
C PHE A 82 1.94 7.87 7.53
N THR A 83 1.80 7.73 8.86
CA THR A 83 0.48 7.71 9.49
C THR A 83 -0.22 9.05 9.38
N LYS A 84 0.53 10.15 9.53
CA LYS A 84 -0.01 11.50 9.36
C LYS A 84 -0.48 11.73 7.94
N ALA A 85 0.31 11.33 6.93
CA ALA A 85 -0.06 11.46 5.53
C ALA A 85 -1.35 10.71 5.17
N LEU A 86 -1.51 9.50 5.71
CA LEU A 86 -2.73 8.71 5.52
C LEU A 86 -3.97 9.40 6.12
N ILE A 87 -3.84 10.01 7.30
CA ILE A 87 -4.95 10.68 8.00
C ILE A 87 -5.29 12.02 7.34
N ASP A 88 -4.28 12.78 6.93
CA ASP A 88 -4.42 14.12 6.35
C ASP A 88 -4.75 14.09 4.84
N HIS A 89 -4.85 12.89 4.25
CA HIS A 89 -5.16 12.73 2.84
C HIS A 89 -6.55 13.28 2.49
N VAL A 90 -6.69 13.86 1.29
CA VAL A 90 -7.94 14.48 0.83
C VAL A 90 -9.09 13.46 0.70
N ILE A 91 -8.75 12.22 0.36
CA ILE A 91 -9.69 11.08 0.36
C ILE A 91 -9.67 10.44 1.74
N PRO A 92 -10.75 10.55 2.55
CA PRO A 92 -10.80 9.97 3.89
C PRO A 92 -10.87 8.45 3.83
N PHE A 93 -10.53 7.80 4.94
CA PHE A 93 -10.74 6.35 5.08
C PHE A 93 -12.23 5.98 5.00
N PRO A 94 -12.57 4.82 4.42
CA PRO A 94 -13.94 4.32 4.39
C PRO A 94 -14.40 3.88 5.78
N THR A 95 -15.71 3.73 5.96
CA THR A 95 -16.29 3.21 7.21
C THR A 95 -15.79 1.82 7.57
N ILE A 96 -15.54 0.97 6.56
CA ILE A 96 -14.99 -0.38 6.73
C ILE A 96 -13.49 -0.31 6.49
N TYR A 97 -12.76 0.01 7.56
CA TYR A 97 -11.31 0.13 7.57
C TYR A 97 -10.73 -0.49 8.84
N SER A 98 -9.53 -1.06 8.73
CA SER A 98 -8.76 -1.53 9.86
C SER A 98 -7.26 -1.33 9.62
N GLN A 99 -6.55 -1.03 10.72
CA GLN A 99 -5.10 -0.96 10.76
C GLN A 99 -4.56 -1.85 11.87
N GLN A 100 -3.52 -2.61 11.57
CA GLN A 100 -2.77 -3.37 12.56
C GLN A 100 -1.31 -2.95 12.51
N LEU A 101 -0.71 -2.80 13.69
CA LEU A 101 0.71 -2.47 13.83
C LEU A 101 1.44 -3.63 14.51
N SER A 102 2.55 -4.04 13.92
CA SER A 102 3.47 -5.01 14.54
C SER A 102 4.90 -4.52 14.42
N LYS A 103 5.80 -5.02 15.28
CA LYS A 103 7.24 -4.77 15.18
C LYS A 103 7.95 -6.03 14.70
N LYS A 104 8.81 -5.91 13.70
CA LYS A 104 9.63 -7.02 13.18
C LYS A 104 11.04 -6.51 12.94
N ARG A 105 12.02 -7.09 13.66
CA ARG A 105 13.45 -6.77 13.54
C ARG A 105 13.76 -5.26 13.67
N GLY A 106 13.11 -4.57 14.60
CA GLY A 106 13.30 -3.13 14.84
C GLY A 106 12.50 -2.20 13.93
N MET A 107 11.83 -2.74 12.91
CA MET A 107 10.97 -1.99 11.98
C MET A 107 9.50 -2.13 12.37
N TYR A 108 8.68 -1.16 11.97
CA TYR A 108 7.23 -1.26 12.01
C TYR A 108 6.72 -1.98 10.77
N CYS A 109 5.72 -2.83 10.95
CA CYS A 109 4.95 -3.43 9.88
C CYS A 109 3.50 -2.99 10.08
N VAL A 110 3.03 -2.15 9.16
CA VAL A 110 1.67 -1.62 9.13
C VAL A 110 0.86 -2.45 8.15
N ARG A 111 -0.22 -3.05 8.63
CA ARG A 111 -1.19 -3.74 7.78
C ARG A 111 -2.46 -2.91 7.71
N LEU A 112 -2.88 -2.62 6.50
CA LEU A 112 -4.08 -1.86 6.19
C LEU A 112 -5.06 -2.78 5.48
N THR A 113 -6.33 -2.74 5.89
CA THR A 113 -7.42 -3.37 5.15
C THR A 113 -8.57 -2.40 5.06
N ALA A 114 -9.09 -2.17 3.85
CA ALA A 114 -10.15 -1.21 3.61
C ALA A 114 -11.11 -1.69 2.52
N GLN A 115 -12.41 -1.43 2.70
CA GLN A 115 -13.40 -1.67 1.66
C GLN A 115 -13.74 -0.36 0.95
N GLU A 116 -13.12 -0.12 -0.21
CA GLU A 116 -13.25 1.08 -1.05
C GLU A 116 -12.82 0.82 -2.50
N LEU A 117 -12.80 1.85 -3.35
CA LEU A 117 -12.27 1.72 -4.71
C LEU A 117 -10.74 1.47 -4.66
N PRO A 118 -10.21 0.49 -5.41
CA PRO A 118 -8.76 0.23 -5.43
C PRO A 118 -7.93 1.47 -5.78
N GLU A 119 -8.45 2.35 -6.64
CA GLU A 119 -7.81 3.60 -7.02
C GLU A 119 -7.68 4.57 -5.85
N GLU A 120 -8.74 4.76 -5.06
CA GLU A 120 -8.74 5.63 -3.87
C GLU A 120 -7.76 5.12 -2.81
N PHE A 121 -7.75 3.79 -2.61
CA PHE A 121 -6.81 3.14 -1.71
C PHE A 121 -5.36 3.32 -2.18
N ALA A 122 -5.09 3.10 -3.46
CA ALA A 122 -3.77 3.19 -4.05
C ALA A 122 -3.24 4.63 -4.08
N GLU A 123 -4.09 5.61 -4.40
CA GLU A 123 -3.75 7.04 -4.39
C GLU A 123 -3.35 7.49 -2.98
N ARG A 124 -4.18 7.19 -1.97
CA ARG A 124 -3.88 7.53 -0.58
C ARG A 124 -2.62 6.86 -0.07
N LEU A 125 -2.42 5.59 -0.42
CA LEU A 125 -1.21 4.85 -0.04
C LEU A 125 0.03 5.42 -0.73
N SER A 126 -0.06 5.74 -2.02
CA SER A 126 1.02 6.34 -2.81
C SER A 126 1.45 7.68 -2.21
N ALA A 127 0.50 8.57 -1.93
CA ALA A 127 0.78 9.86 -1.30
C ALA A 127 1.50 9.74 0.06
N ALA A 128 1.18 8.71 0.85
CA ALA A 128 1.86 8.44 2.11
C ALA A 128 3.27 7.85 1.92
N LEU A 129 3.47 7.04 0.88
CA LEU A 129 4.76 6.46 0.53
C LEU A 129 5.74 7.49 -0.05
N ASP A 130 5.24 8.50 -0.76
CA ASP A 130 6.06 9.57 -1.37
C ASP A 130 6.73 10.49 -0.33
N LEU A 131 6.25 10.49 0.92
CA LEU A 131 6.86 11.24 2.03
C LEU A 131 7.98 10.45 2.74
N LEU A 132 8.23 9.21 2.34
CA LEU A 132 9.27 8.38 2.93
C LEU A 132 10.64 8.69 2.29
N VAL A 133 11.71 8.51 3.08
CA VAL A 133 13.09 8.86 2.70
C VAL A 133 13.83 7.68 2.08
#